data_AF-A0A6B3C9S4-F1
#
_entry.id   AF-A0A6B3C9S4-F1
#
_cell.length_a   1.000
_cell.length_b   1.000
_cell.length_c   1.000
_cell.angle_alpha   90.00
_cell.angle_beta   90.00
_cell.angle_gamma   90.00
#
_symmetry.space_group_name_H-M   'P 1'
#
loop_
_entity.id
_entity.type
_entity.pdbx_description
1 polymer ?
#
loop_
_entity_poly.entity_id
_entity_poly.type
_entity_poly.pdbx_seq_one_letter_code
_entity_poly.pdbx_strand_id
1 'polypeptide(L)'
;MKLVDWNEALLRDLGTRARPERRLYLYVDRETLADVSGLREQDALDDFCGAFRAARGSRPFGLGAIAAARWAARGFEGDAPFVADLAMTVLAVTEEPDGALHGVYPTQNKLLGRAAEAEAPPGYGDDVPAMWSVWNRWLEGPGRHLGQPSARTHSVWTLQGWARSQGLVRHRDRLT
;
A
#
# COMPACT_ATOMS: atom_id res chain seq x y z
N MET A 1 -7.12 7.72 13.85
CA MET A 1 -6.82 8.82 12.90
C MET A 1 -7.78 8.77 11.72
N LYS A 2 -7.98 9.85 10.95
CA LYS A 2 -8.72 9.76 9.67
C LYS A 2 -7.81 9.17 8.59
N LEU A 3 -8.39 8.63 7.52
CA LEU A 3 -7.59 8.03 6.43
C LEU A 3 -6.63 9.03 5.77
N VAL A 4 -7.01 10.31 5.69
CA VAL A 4 -6.13 11.37 5.16
C VAL A 4 -4.90 11.58 6.05
N ASP A 5 -5.07 11.56 7.38
CA ASP A 5 -3.96 11.70 8.33
C ASP A 5 -3.00 10.50 8.22
N TRP A 6 -3.56 9.29 8.04
CA TRP A 6 -2.76 8.09 7.77
C TRP A 6 -1.96 8.19 6.48
N ASN A 7 -2.57 8.72 5.42
CA ASN A 7 -1.89 8.93 4.14
C ASN A 7 -0.68 9.86 4.29
N GLU A 8 -0.86 10.99 4.98
CA GLU A 8 0.21 11.95 5.25
C GLU A 8 1.31 11.35 6.13
N ALA A 9 0.95 10.64 7.20
CA ALA A 9 1.90 10.02 8.12
C ALA A 9 2.77 8.96 7.40
N LEU A 10 2.14 8.09 6.61
CA LEU A 10 2.84 7.05 5.83
C LEU A 10 3.75 7.67 4.76
N LEU A 11 3.30 8.72 4.07
CA LEU A 11 4.14 9.41 3.09
C LEU A 11 5.33 10.10 3.75
N ARG A 12 5.13 10.74 4.91
CA ARG A 12 6.20 11.38 5.69
C ARG A 12 7.24 10.37 6.13
N ASP A 13 6.81 9.24 6.68
CA ASP A 13 7.70 8.15 7.07
C ASP A 13 8.52 7.64 5.89
N LEU A 14 7.87 7.43 4.73
CA LEU A 14 8.56 7.03 3.51
C LEU A 14 9.65 8.03 3.10
N GLY A 15 9.39 9.33 3.29
CA GLY A 15 10.35 10.40 3.09
C GLY A 15 11.60 10.29 3.99
N THR A 16 11.45 9.83 5.23
CA THR A 16 12.60 9.62 6.14
C THR A 16 13.52 8.49 5.66
N ARG A 17 12.97 7.54 4.90
CA ARG A 17 13.66 6.38 4.32
C ARG A 17 14.19 6.66 2.91
N ALA A 18 14.12 7.90 2.42
CA ALA A 18 14.53 8.28 1.08
C ALA A 18 15.99 7.93 0.77
N ARG A 19 16.18 7.26 -0.38
CA ARG A 19 17.48 6.86 -0.93
C ARG A 19 17.37 6.90 -2.47
N PRO A 20 17.71 8.01 -3.14
CA PRO A 20 17.48 8.19 -4.59
C PRO A 20 18.03 7.05 -5.47
N GLU A 21 19.19 6.53 -5.08
CA GLU A 21 19.91 5.45 -5.77
C GLU A 21 19.39 4.03 -5.46
N ARG A 22 18.47 3.87 -4.49
CA ARG A 22 17.90 2.57 -4.13
C ARG A 22 16.45 2.48 -4.58
N ARG A 23 15.97 1.24 -4.76
CA ARG A 23 14.53 0.96 -4.95
C ARG A 23 13.75 1.39 -3.70
N LEU A 24 12.70 2.18 -3.90
CA LEU A 24 11.79 2.60 -2.84
C LEU A 24 10.70 1.55 -2.66
N TYR A 25 10.71 0.86 -1.54
CA TYR A 25 9.66 -0.10 -1.17
C TYR A 25 8.71 0.55 -0.19
N LEU A 26 7.41 0.54 -0.49
CA LEU A 26 6.41 1.15 0.39
C LEU A 26 6.32 0.44 1.75
N TYR A 27 6.65 -0.86 1.80
CA TYR A 27 6.67 -1.78 2.97
C TYR A 27 5.95 -1.25 4.21
N VAL A 28 4.79 -1.85 4.51
CA VAL A 28 3.95 -1.50 5.65
C VAL A 28 3.51 -2.79 6.34
N ASP A 29 3.85 -2.90 7.62
CA ASP A 29 3.42 -3.92 8.58
C ASP A 29 2.93 -3.27 9.89
N ARG A 30 2.64 -4.09 10.91
CA ARG A 30 2.13 -3.59 12.21
C ARG A 30 3.12 -2.65 12.91
N GLU A 31 4.40 -2.97 12.88
CA GLU A 31 5.48 -2.14 13.45
C GLU A 31 5.51 -0.78 12.75
N THR A 32 5.48 -0.77 11.42
CA THR A 32 5.40 0.46 10.63
C THR A 32 4.17 1.31 11.01
N LEU A 33 2.99 0.69 11.15
CA LEU A 33 1.77 1.42 11.56
C LEU A 33 1.88 1.97 12.99
N ALA A 34 2.48 1.22 13.91
CA ALA A 34 2.72 1.66 15.28
C ALA A 34 3.64 2.88 15.31
N ASP A 35 4.75 2.82 14.59
CA ASP A 35 5.76 3.88 14.56
C ASP A 35 5.20 5.20 14.03
N VAL A 36 4.43 5.17 12.93
CA VAL A 36 3.91 6.39 12.32
C VAL A 36 2.73 7.00 13.10
N SER A 37 2.04 6.21 13.92
CA SER A 37 0.87 6.66 14.70
C SER A 37 1.18 6.94 16.17
N GLY A 38 2.28 6.39 16.70
CA GLY A 38 2.60 6.39 18.13
C GLY A 38 1.70 5.47 18.97
N LEU A 39 0.89 4.62 18.33
CA LEU A 39 0.02 3.64 18.99
C LEU A 39 0.76 2.30 19.16
N ARG A 40 0.22 1.42 20.01
CA ARG A 40 0.68 0.02 20.05
C ARG A 40 0.29 -0.69 18.75
N GLU A 41 1.08 -1.66 18.31
CA GLU A 41 0.87 -2.39 17.05
C GLU A 41 -0.58 -2.81 16.75
N GLN A 42 -1.25 -3.47 17.71
CA GLN A 42 -2.63 -3.91 17.51
C GLN A 42 -3.60 -2.74 17.42
N ASP A 43 -3.43 -1.71 18.25
CA ASP A 43 -4.27 -0.51 18.24
C ASP A 43 -4.07 0.29 16.93
N ALA A 44 -2.84 0.34 16.43
CA ALA A 44 -2.48 0.98 15.16
C ALA A 44 -3.11 0.25 13.96
N LEU A 45 -3.03 -1.08 13.95
CA LEU A 45 -3.65 -1.92 12.93
C LEU A 45 -5.17 -1.72 12.90
N ASP A 46 -5.81 -1.76 14.06
CA ASP A 46 -7.26 -1.60 14.18
C ASP A 46 -7.71 -0.19 13.81
N ASP A 47 -6.97 0.85 14.21
CA ASP A 47 -7.24 2.24 13.83
C ASP A 47 -7.07 2.46 12.33
N PHE A 48 -5.99 1.97 11.72
CA PHE A 48 -5.76 2.07 10.28
C PHE A 48 -6.86 1.36 9.48
N CYS A 49 -7.16 0.11 9.83
CA CYS A 49 -8.22 -0.66 9.17
C CYS A 49 -9.59 0.00 9.37
N GLY A 50 -9.88 0.49 10.57
CA GLY A 50 -11.12 1.21 10.88
C GLY A 50 -11.26 2.49 10.06
N ALA A 51 -10.20 3.31 9.99
CA ALA A 51 -10.16 4.53 9.19
C ALA A 51 -10.34 4.25 7.70
N PHE A 52 -9.70 3.18 7.19
CA PHE A 52 -9.83 2.75 5.81
C PHE A 52 -11.27 2.34 5.49
N ARG A 53 -11.88 1.47 6.31
CA ARG A 53 -13.26 1.01 6.14
C ARG A 53 -14.25 2.18 6.23
N ALA A 54 -14.05 3.12 7.14
CA ALA A 54 -14.92 4.28 7.29
C ALA A 54 -14.88 5.23 6.07
N ALA A 55 -13.74 5.32 5.41
CA ALA A 55 -13.54 6.20 4.25
C ALA A 55 -13.86 5.55 2.89
N ARG A 56 -14.07 4.22 2.86
CA ARG A 56 -14.21 3.44 1.62
C ARG A 56 -15.56 2.71 1.56
N GLY A 57 -16.08 2.58 0.34
CA GLY A 57 -17.36 1.93 0.06
C GLY A 57 -17.24 0.49 -0.44
N SER A 58 -18.24 0.05 -1.21
CA SER A 58 -18.33 -1.31 -1.78
C SER A 58 -17.20 -1.67 -2.76
N ARG A 59 -16.53 -0.66 -3.34
CA ARG A 59 -15.31 -0.77 -4.17
C ARG A 59 -14.14 -0.11 -3.41
N PRO A 60 -13.43 -0.86 -2.54
CA PRO A 60 -12.56 -0.27 -1.52
C PRO A 60 -11.41 0.58 -2.08
N PHE A 61 -10.91 0.24 -3.27
CA PHE A 61 -9.76 0.92 -3.89
C PHE A 61 -10.16 1.92 -4.99
N GLY A 62 -11.44 2.01 -5.35
CA GLY A 62 -11.89 2.83 -6.48
C GLY A 62 -11.65 4.33 -6.27
N LEU A 63 -11.88 4.82 -5.05
CA LEU A 63 -11.62 6.23 -4.72
C LEU A 63 -10.12 6.56 -4.74
N GLY A 64 -9.27 5.63 -4.26
CA GLY A 64 -7.81 5.75 -4.35
C GLY A 64 -7.33 5.80 -5.81
N ALA A 65 -7.85 4.93 -6.67
CA ALA A 65 -7.52 4.92 -8.10
C ALA A 65 -7.94 6.21 -8.81
N ILE A 66 -9.13 6.74 -8.51
CA ILE A 66 -9.58 8.04 -9.03
C ILE A 66 -8.67 9.18 -8.55
N ALA A 67 -8.29 9.18 -7.27
CA ALA A 67 -7.41 10.19 -6.70
C ALA A 67 -6.01 10.15 -7.35
N ALA A 68 -5.46 8.94 -7.53
CA ALA A 68 -4.19 8.72 -8.21
C ALA A 68 -4.23 9.26 -9.65
N ALA A 69 -5.26 8.92 -10.42
CA ALA A 69 -5.42 9.39 -11.80
C ALA A 69 -5.51 10.93 -11.88
N ARG A 70 -6.27 11.56 -10.98
CA ARG A 70 -6.40 13.03 -10.92
C ARG A 70 -5.09 13.71 -10.54
N TRP A 71 -4.38 13.20 -9.55
CA TRP A 71 -3.07 13.71 -9.15
C TRP A 71 -2.05 13.60 -10.29
N ALA A 72 -2.06 12.47 -10.99
CA ALA A 72 -1.23 12.24 -12.17
C ALA A 72 -1.57 13.20 -13.33
N ALA A 73 -2.86 13.48 -13.56
CA ALA A 73 -3.33 14.42 -14.59
C ALA A 73 -2.94 15.87 -14.29
N ARG A 74 -2.75 16.22 -13.01
CA ARG A 74 -2.23 17.51 -12.55
C ARG A 74 -0.70 17.58 -12.51
N GLY A 75 0.01 16.64 -13.14
CA GLY A 75 1.47 16.66 -13.16
C GLY A 75 2.11 16.34 -11.80
N PHE A 76 1.40 15.63 -10.92
CA PHE A 76 1.87 15.24 -9.58
C PHE A 76 2.07 16.41 -8.60
N GLU A 77 1.22 17.44 -8.70
CA GLU A 77 1.23 18.56 -7.76
C GLU A 77 0.80 18.14 -6.35
N GLY A 78 1.63 18.50 -5.36
CA GLY A 78 1.39 18.19 -3.94
C GLY A 78 1.62 16.72 -3.58
N ASP A 79 1.24 16.36 -2.37
CA ASP A 79 1.43 15.02 -1.82
C ASP A 79 0.55 13.97 -2.52
N ALA A 80 1.08 12.76 -2.64
CA ALA A 80 0.37 11.62 -3.21
C ALA A 80 -0.86 11.26 -2.34
N PRO A 81 -2.10 11.35 -2.85
CA PRO A 81 -3.31 11.25 -2.02
C PRO A 81 -3.83 9.82 -1.80
N PHE A 82 -3.03 8.79 -2.11
CA PHE A 82 -3.45 7.39 -2.15
C PHE A 82 -2.39 6.41 -1.61
N VAL A 83 -1.39 6.91 -0.89
CA VAL A 83 -0.35 6.10 -0.22
C VAL A 83 -1.00 5.14 0.78
N ALA A 84 -2.03 5.57 1.50
CA ALA A 84 -2.78 4.69 2.40
C ALA A 84 -3.48 3.52 1.67
N ASP A 85 -3.96 3.72 0.45
CA ASP A 85 -4.55 2.64 -0.37
C ASP A 85 -3.50 1.62 -0.81
N LEU A 86 -2.33 2.09 -1.23
CA LEU A 86 -1.22 1.20 -1.53
C LEU A 86 -0.76 0.45 -0.28
N ALA A 87 -0.65 1.15 0.86
CA ALA A 87 -0.27 0.57 2.15
C ALA A 87 -1.23 -0.54 2.58
N MET A 88 -2.54 -0.35 2.42
CA MET A 88 -3.55 -1.39 2.69
C MET A 88 -3.34 -2.65 1.84
N THR A 89 -2.87 -2.50 0.59
CA THR A 89 -2.55 -3.67 -0.26
C THR A 89 -1.28 -4.39 0.18
N VAL A 90 -0.27 -3.65 0.66
CA VAL A 90 0.99 -4.21 1.16
C VAL A 90 0.79 -4.89 2.51
N LEU A 91 0.01 -4.28 3.39
CA LEU A 91 -0.33 -4.83 4.71
C LEU A 91 -0.98 -6.20 4.60
N ALA A 92 -1.86 -6.41 3.60
CA ALA A 92 -2.47 -7.72 3.37
C ALA A 92 -1.46 -8.82 3.02
N VAL A 93 -0.32 -8.46 2.43
CA VAL A 93 0.78 -9.39 2.13
C VAL A 93 1.63 -9.63 3.38
N THR A 94 1.97 -8.59 4.13
CA THR A 94 2.84 -8.73 5.32
C THR A 94 2.13 -9.45 6.47
N GLU A 95 0.80 -9.35 6.53
CA GLU A 95 -0.05 -10.07 7.48
C GLU A 95 -0.39 -11.50 7.03
N GLU A 96 0.00 -11.90 5.82
CA GLU A 96 -0.20 -13.27 5.33
C GLU A 96 0.70 -14.24 6.13
N PRO A 97 0.16 -15.26 6.82
CA PRO A 97 0.98 -16.22 7.55
C PRO A 97 1.94 -16.96 6.61
N ASP A 98 3.17 -17.19 7.08
CA ASP A 98 4.18 -17.97 6.35
C ASP A 98 3.60 -19.35 5.95
N GLY A 99 3.57 -19.63 4.64
CA GLY A 99 3.08 -20.90 4.09
C GLY A 99 1.60 -20.95 3.73
N ALA A 100 0.87 -19.82 3.78
CA ALA A 100 -0.50 -19.77 3.29
C ALA A 100 -0.58 -20.03 1.78
N LEU A 101 -1.19 -21.16 1.40
CA LEU A 101 -1.42 -21.57 0.01
C LEU A 101 -2.55 -20.78 -0.69
N HIS A 102 -3.31 -19.97 0.06
CA HIS A 102 -4.62 -19.45 -0.36
C HIS A 102 -4.60 -18.02 -0.95
N GLY A 103 -3.43 -17.41 -1.12
CA GLY A 103 -3.27 -16.10 -1.76
C GLY A 103 -3.64 -14.93 -0.86
N VAL A 104 -3.33 -13.70 -1.30
CA VAL A 104 -3.45 -12.47 -0.48
C VAL A 104 -4.91 -12.09 -0.13
N TYR A 105 -5.90 -12.58 -0.85
CA TYR A 105 -7.28 -12.09 -0.76
C TYR A 105 -8.01 -12.38 0.55
N PRO A 106 -7.88 -13.56 1.18
CA PRO A 106 -8.48 -13.80 2.48
C PRO A 106 -7.98 -12.83 3.55
N THR A 107 -6.67 -12.54 3.58
CA THR A 107 -6.10 -11.53 4.49
C THR A 107 -6.59 -10.14 4.15
N GLN A 108 -6.56 -9.77 2.86
CA GLN A 108 -7.09 -8.49 2.39
C GLN A 108 -8.57 -8.30 2.78
N ASN A 109 -9.40 -9.32 2.59
CA ASN A 109 -10.81 -9.29 2.94
C ASN A 109 -11.02 -9.12 4.44
N LYS A 110 -10.27 -9.83 5.28
CA LYS A 110 -10.30 -9.64 6.76
C LYS A 110 -9.95 -8.20 7.15
N LEU A 111 -8.87 -7.64 6.60
CA LEU A 111 -8.46 -6.25 6.86
C LEU A 111 -9.54 -5.25 6.41
N LEU A 112 -10.25 -5.55 5.33
CA LEU A 112 -11.37 -4.74 4.83
C LEU A 112 -12.71 -4.99 5.54
N GLY A 113 -12.76 -5.88 6.55
CA GLY A 113 -13.99 -6.21 7.26
C GLY A 113 -14.98 -7.06 6.44
N ARG A 114 -14.49 -7.81 5.46
CA ARG A 114 -15.24 -8.71 4.59
C ARG A 114 -15.03 -10.17 5.00
N ALA A 115 -15.93 -11.04 4.58
CA ALA A 115 -15.77 -12.49 4.71
C ALA A 115 -14.46 -12.95 4.04
N ALA A 116 -13.67 -13.77 4.73
CA ALA A 116 -12.33 -14.16 4.27
C ALA A 116 -12.40 -15.03 3.01
N GLU A 117 -13.45 -15.83 2.90
CA GLU A 117 -13.79 -16.71 1.79
C GLU A 117 -14.40 -15.98 0.58
N ALA A 118 -14.66 -14.68 0.68
CA ALA A 118 -15.13 -13.91 -0.45
C ALA A 118 -14.08 -13.86 -1.56
N GLU A 119 -14.55 -13.63 -2.79
CA GLU A 119 -13.67 -13.35 -3.92
C GLU A 119 -12.82 -12.09 -3.68
N ALA A 120 -11.93 -11.79 -4.64
CA ALA A 120 -11.14 -10.57 -4.63
C ALA A 120 -12.05 -9.34 -4.39
N PRO A 121 -11.57 -8.31 -3.66
CA PRO A 121 -12.35 -7.10 -3.48
C PRO A 121 -12.80 -6.52 -4.84
N PRO A 122 -14.04 -6.01 -4.98
CA PRO A 122 -14.54 -5.45 -6.22
C PRO A 122 -13.61 -4.36 -6.73
N GLY A 123 -13.29 -4.42 -8.02
CA GLY A 123 -12.38 -3.48 -8.68
C GLY A 123 -10.89 -3.71 -8.39
N TYR A 124 -10.51 -4.65 -7.52
CA TYR A 124 -9.11 -4.85 -7.12
C TYR A 124 -8.17 -5.05 -8.32
N GLY A 125 -8.58 -5.88 -9.28
CA GLY A 125 -7.79 -6.20 -10.47
C GLY A 125 -7.51 -5.03 -11.40
N ASP A 126 -8.29 -3.95 -11.31
CA ASP A 126 -8.12 -2.74 -12.12
C ASP A 126 -7.52 -1.60 -11.28
N ASP A 127 -8.10 -1.36 -10.11
CA ASP A 127 -7.80 -0.20 -9.26
C ASP A 127 -6.38 -0.27 -8.68
N VAL A 128 -5.99 -1.45 -8.17
CA VAL A 128 -4.69 -1.62 -7.52
C VAL A 128 -3.55 -1.52 -8.54
N PRO A 129 -3.58 -2.20 -9.70
CA PRO A 129 -2.58 -1.98 -10.73
C PRO A 129 -2.54 -0.54 -11.26
N ALA A 130 -3.70 0.13 -11.39
CA ALA A 130 -3.74 1.53 -11.81
C ALA A 130 -3.01 2.46 -10.83
N MET A 131 -3.26 2.31 -9.52
CA MET A 131 -2.58 3.08 -8.49
C MET A 131 -1.06 2.83 -8.49
N TRP A 132 -0.62 1.57 -8.57
CA TRP A 132 0.80 1.23 -8.64
C TRP A 132 1.48 1.78 -9.91
N SER A 133 0.77 1.79 -11.03
CA SER A 133 1.28 2.37 -12.28
C SER A 133 1.51 3.89 -12.15
N VAL A 134 0.56 4.60 -11.54
CA VAL A 134 0.71 6.04 -11.25
C VAL A 134 1.86 6.29 -10.29
N TRP A 135 1.99 5.48 -9.24
CA TRP A 135 3.07 5.57 -8.26
C TRP A 135 4.45 5.40 -8.90
N ASN A 136 4.62 4.38 -9.74
CA ASN A 136 5.87 4.16 -10.46
C ASN A 136 6.20 5.33 -11.39
N ARG A 137 5.21 5.85 -12.14
CA ARG A 137 5.41 7.00 -13.02
C ARG A 137 5.87 8.24 -12.25
N TRP A 138 5.36 8.43 -11.03
CA TRP A 138 5.82 9.50 -10.17
C TRP A 138 7.27 9.29 -9.71
N LEU A 139 7.65 8.09 -9.29
CA LEU A 139 9.03 7.75 -8.90
C LEU A 139 10.04 7.83 -10.06
N GLU A 140 9.61 7.62 -11.30
CA GLU A 140 10.45 7.85 -12.49
C GLU A 140 10.66 9.34 -12.79
N GLY A 141 9.80 10.21 -12.26
CA GLY A 141 9.82 11.65 -12.49
C GLY A 141 10.00 12.46 -11.21
N PRO A 142 8.99 13.23 -10.76
CA PRO A 142 9.14 14.14 -9.61
C PRO A 142 9.53 13.45 -8.30
N GLY A 143 9.07 12.21 -8.08
CA GLY A 143 9.32 11.41 -6.88
C GLY A 143 10.68 10.72 -6.82
N ARG A 144 11.51 10.81 -7.87
CA ARG A 144 12.80 10.09 -7.97
C ARG A 144 13.75 10.33 -6.79
N HIS A 145 13.62 11.47 -6.13
CA HIS A 145 14.43 11.85 -4.97
C HIS A 145 14.15 10.97 -3.74
N LEU A 146 13.02 10.27 -3.71
CA LEU A 146 12.72 9.30 -2.65
C LEU A 146 13.33 7.92 -2.95
N GLY A 147 13.49 7.57 -4.23
CA GLY A 147 14.10 6.33 -4.69
C GLY A 147 13.53 5.89 -6.04
N GLN A 148 14.04 4.76 -6.53
CA GLN A 148 13.65 4.17 -7.81
C GLN A 148 12.38 3.32 -7.68
N PRO A 149 11.58 3.17 -8.75
CA PRO A 149 10.44 2.25 -8.77
C PRO A 149 10.86 0.82 -8.41
N SER A 150 10.20 0.26 -7.40
CA SER A 150 10.45 -1.11 -6.94
C SER A 150 9.38 -2.09 -7.36
N ALA A 151 8.17 -1.58 -7.64
CA ALA A 151 7.01 -2.39 -7.88
C ALA A 151 7.01 -2.83 -9.35
N ARG A 152 7.02 -4.14 -9.60
CA ARG A 152 7.05 -4.75 -10.94
C ARG A 152 6.02 -5.87 -11.01
N THR A 153 5.31 -6.00 -12.13
CA THR A 153 4.54 -7.21 -12.43
C THR A 153 5.48 -8.36 -12.75
N HIS A 154 5.21 -9.55 -12.23
CA HIS A 154 5.64 -10.79 -12.86
C HIS A 154 4.52 -11.22 -13.83
N SER A 155 4.88 -11.61 -15.06
CA SER A 155 3.94 -12.02 -16.12
C SER A 155 3.01 -13.18 -15.75
N VAL A 156 3.30 -13.91 -14.67
CA VAL A 156 2.54 -15.07 -14.18
C VAL A 156 1.63 -14.73 -12.97
N TRP A 157 1.89 -13.63 -12.26
CA TRP A 157 1.17 -13.26 -11.01
C TRP A 157 0.58 -11.85 -11.13
N THR A 158 -0.36 -11.70 -12.06
CA THR A 158 -0.87 -10.39 -12.52
C THR A 158 -1.64 -9.60 -11.48
N LEU A 159 -2.25 -10.25 -10.49
CA LEU A 159 -3.11 -9.56 -9.51
C LEU A 159 -2.45 -9.30 -8.15
N GLN A 160 -1.48 -10.12 -7.74
CA GLN A 160 -0.84 -10.05 -6.41
C GLN A 160 0.63 -9.61 -6.48
N GLY A 161 1.22 -9.59 -7.68
CA GLY A 161 2.65 -9.36 -7.90
C GLY A 161 3.13 -7.99 -7.42
N TRP A 162 2.28 -6.97 -7.49
CA TRP A 162 2.62 -5.62 -7.05
C TRP A 162 2.85 -5.56 -5.54
N ALA A 163 1.85 -5.91 -4.73
CA ALA A 163 1.97 -5.92 -3.27
C ALA A 163 3.03 -6.94 -2.78
N ARG A 164 3.12 -8.12 -3.41
CA ARG A 164 4.15 -9.12 -3.08
C ARG A 164 5.56 -8.64 -3.37
N SER A 165 5.77 -7.90 -4.47
CA SER A 165 7.07 -7.27 -4.76
C SER A 165 7.48 -6.23 -3.71
N GLN A 166 6.53 -5.71 -2.93
CA GLN A 166 6.78 -4.77 -1.83
C GLN A 166 7.02 -5.46 -0.48
N GLY A 167 6.41 -6.63 -0.26
CA GLY A 167 6.50 -7.39 1.01
C GLY A 167 7.68 -8.37 1.11
N LEU A 168 8.32 -8.73 -0.01
CA LEU A 168 9.37 -9.78 -0.05
C LEU A 168 10.72 -9.39 0.57
N VAL A 169 10.95 -8.13 0.92
CA VAL A 169 12.19 -7.71 1.60
C VAL A 169 11.85 -7.44 3.06
N ARG A 170 12.01 -8.46 3.91
CA ARG A 170 11.89 -8.33 5.37
C ARG A 170 12.92 -7.29 5.84
N HIS A 171 12.58 -6.50 6.87
CA HIS A 171 13.47 -5.47 7.42
C HIS A 171 14.88 -6.00 7.76
N ARG A 172 14.95 -7.24 8.26
CA ARG A 172 16.21 -7.95 8.59
C ARG A 172 17.17 -8.15 7.42
N ASP A 173 16.67 -8.21 6.18
CA ASP A 173 17.50 -8.45 5.00
C ASP A 173 18.12 -7.15 4.45
N ARG A 174 17.79 -5.99 5.06
CA ARG A 174 18.34 -4.66 4.68
C ARG A 174 19.56 -4.24 5.51
N LEU A 175 19.92 -5.01 6.54
CA LEU A 175 20.98 -4.70 7.51
C LEU A 175 22.28 -5.49 7.27
N THR A 176 22.37 -6.22 6.17
CA THR A 176 23.59 -6.86 5.64
C THR A 176 23.99 -6.19 4.35
#